data_AF-A0A1J5H372-F1
#
_entry.id   AF-A0A1J5H372-F1
#
_cell.length_a   1.000
_cell.length_b   1.000
_cell.length_c   1.000
_cell.angle_alpha   90.00
_cell.angle_beta   90.00
_cell.angle_gamma   90.00
#
_symmetry.space_group_name_H-M   'P 1'
#
loop_
_entity.id
_entity.type
_entity.pdbx_description
1 polymer ?
#
loop_
_entity_poly.entity_id
_entity_poly.type
_entity_poly.pdbx_seq_one_letter_code
_entity_poly.pdbx_strand_id
1 'polypeptide(L)'
;MSNSRPLIVTHHAPDLDAIASTWLLKRFHAQKFAEASIAFVNPGDAITLEEAEELGCQLHEITYVDTNFGEFDHHQDERAKLRVCATSLVFDHLCEVYPDKKDDLALKSIVEMVNTIDHFEEIYWPEPAAERYLFMIHELIHGHEFTDPHNDDSQMHFGFQCLDNVYASLGQYHKAMEIVHTKGQEVQLKAGKALLLNTRNDDTIKLAQRMGYALVVRKDPKLGHIRIKARPDADLILKPLYEKIQTIDHDGTWFYHGSGKMLLNGSQKTHNQKPSPLNLDQVKILLEEIYG
;
A
#
# COMPACT_ATOMS: atom_id res chain seq x y z
N MET A 1 -21.39 32.08 -17.02
CA MET A 1 -20.31 31.18 -17.45
C MET A 1 -20.89 29.80 -17.36
N SER A 2 -20.92 29.04 -18.45
CA SER A 2 -21.34 27.64 -18.42
C SER A 2 -20.44 26.92 -17.42
N ASN A 3 -21.01 26.29 -16.40
CA ASN A 3 -20.26 25.46 -15.45
C ASN A 3 -20.00 24.10 -16.12
N SER A 4 -19.22 24.10 -17.18
CA SER A 4 -18.78 22.84 -17.78
C SER A 4 -17.81 22.13 -16.85
N ARG A 5 -17.91 20.81 -16.81
CA ARG A 5 -17.13 19.95 -15.92
C ARG A 5 -16.14 19.16 -16.77
N PRO A 6 -14.87 19.03 -16.35
CA PRO A 6 -13.93 18.15 -17.03
C PRO A 6 -14.48 16.73 -17.14
N LEU A 7 -14.19 16.09 -18.27
CA LEU A 7 -14.57 14.71 -18.54
C LEU A 7 -13.30 13.88 -18.73
N ILE A 8 -13.19 12.77 -18.00
CA ILE A 8 -12.15 11.77 -18.27
C ILE A 8 -12.80 10.66 -19.08
N VAL A 9 -12.18 10.28 -20.21
CA VAL A 9 -12.67 9.22 -21.09
C VAL A 9 -11.64 8.10 -21.12
N THR A 10 -12.08 6.87 -20.90
CA THR A 10 -11.26 5.66 -20.99
C THR A 10 -12.04 4.52 -21.66
N HIS A 11 -11.47 3.34 -21.84
CA HIS A 11 -12.13 2.24 -22.53
C HIS A 11 -13.11 1.47 -21.62
N HIS A 12 -14.10 0.80 -22.22
CA HIS A 12 -14.98 -0.19 -21.56
C HIS A 12 -14.17 -1.35 -20.98
N ALA A 13 -14.68 -1.98 -19.92
CA ALA A 13 -13.96 -2.95 -19.10
C ALA A 13 -12.58 -2.41 -18.69
N PRO A 14 -12.52 -1.27 -17.97
CA PRO A 14 -11.27 -0.57 -17.70
C PRO A 14 -10.34 -1.46 -16.88
N ASP A 15 -9.11 -1.64 -17.36
CA ASP A 15 -8.11 -2.45 -16.69
C ASP A 15 -7.38 -1.65 -15.59
N LEU A 16 -6.30 -2.22 -15.03
CA LEU A 16 -5.56 -1.54 -13.98
C LEU A 16 -4.93 -0.22 -14.45
N ASP A 17 -4.50 -0.09 -15.71
CA ASP A 17 -3.85 1.12 -16.22
C ASP A 17 -4.87 2.26 -16.45
N ALA A 18 -5.98 1.95 -17.13
CA ALA A 18 -7.13 2.86 -17.26
C ALA A 18 -7.65 3.35 -15.90
N ILE A 19 -7.77 2.44 -14.93
CA ILE A 19 -8.21 2.76 -13.57
C ILE A 19 -7.19 3.62 -12.84
N ALA A 20 -5.91 3.25 -12.84
CA ALA A 20 -4.89 3.93 -12.05
C ALA A 20 -4.57 5.33 -12.59
N SER A 21 -4.54 5.49 -13.91
CA SER A 21 -4.38 6.80 -14.56
C SER A 21 -5.54 7.75 -14.22
N THR A 22 -6.79 7.27 -14.30
CA THR A 22 -7.98 8.03 -13.90
C THR A 22 -7.95 8.37 -12.40
N TRP A 23 -7.60 7.41 -11.55
CA TRP A 23 -7.47 7.59 -10.10
C TRP A 23 -6.44 8.68 -9.76
N LEU A 24 -5.28 8.66 -10.43
CA LEU A 24 -4.23 9.65 -10.24
C LEU A 24 -4.71 11.07 -10.55
N LEU A 25 -5.41 11.27 -11.67
CA LEU A 25 -5.98 12.57 -12.04
C LEU A 25 -6.98 13.04 -10.98
N LYS A 26 -7.98 12.21 -10.65
CA LYS A 26 -9.04 12.60 -9.71
C LYS A 26 -8.52 12.87 -8.30
N ARG A 27 -7.54 12.09 -7.83
CA ARG A 27 -7.01 12.17 -6.46
C ARG A 27 -5.92 13.22 -6.29
N PHE A 28 -4.99 13.35 -7.24
CA PHE A 28 -3.79 14.18 -7.08
C PHE A 28 -3.77 15.42 -7.96
N HIS A 29 -4.58 15.47 -9.03
CA HIS A 29 -4.90 16.70 -9.77
C HIS A 29 -6.32 17.18 -9.42
N ALA A 30 -6.68 17.05 -8.14
CA ALA A 30 -8.03 17.28 -7.62
C ALA A 30 -8.60 18.67 -7.93
N GLN A 31 -7.75 19.70 -8.05
CA GLN A 31 -8.18 21.06 -8.42
C GLN A 31 -8.87 21.10 -9.79
N LYS A 32 -8.47 20.22 -10.71
CA LYS A 32 -9.08 20.10 -12.04
C LYS A 32 -10.05 18.92 -12.11
N PHE A 33 -9.69 17.76 -11.57
CA PHE A 33 -10.39 16.51 -11.89
C PHE A 33 -11.18 15.86 -10.74
N ALA A 34 -11.19 16.41 -9.52
CA ALA A 34 -11.90 15.78 -8.40
C ALA A 34 -13.37 15.47 -8.73
N GLU A 35 -14.05 16.47 -9.32
CA GLU A 35 -15.47 16.38 -9.71
C GLU A 35 -15.65 16.03 -11.20
N ALA A 36 -14.59 15.61 -11.89
CA ALA A 36 -14.68 15.19 -13.29
C ALA A 36 -15.59 13.98 -13.42
N SER A 37 -16.44 13.97 -14.45
CA SER A 37 -17.19 12.77 -14.82
C SER A 37 -16.27 11.78 -15.51
N ILE A 38 -16.65 10.50 -15.53
CA ILE A 38 -15.94 9.45 -16.25
C ILE A 38 -16.91 8.90 -17.30
N ALA A 39 -16.42 8.72 -18.53
CA ALA A 39 -17.14 8.06 -19.60
C ALA A 39 -16.29 6.94 -20.20
N PHE A 40 -16.96 5.96 -20.78
CA PHE A 40 -16.36 4.75 -21.32
C PHE A 40 -16.68 4.61 -22.81
N VAL A 41 -15.69 4.24 -23.61
CA VAL A 41 -15.78 4.06 -25.07
C VAL A 41 -15.12 2.74 -25.48
N ASN A 42 -15.24 2.30 -26.74
CA ASN A 42 -14.43 1.16 -27.19
C ASN A 42 -12.94 1.54 -27.20
N PRO A 43 -12.02 0.58 -27.08
CA PRO A 43 -10.59 0.83 -27.20
C PRO A 43 -10.24 1.54 -28.52
N GLY A 44 -9.57 2.69 -28.42
CA GLY A 44 -9.18 3.51 -29.57
C GLY A 44 -10.25 4.48 -30.09
N ASP A 45 -11.50 4.39 -29.62
CA ASP A 45 -12.57 5.30 -30.03
C ASP A 45 -12.53 6.62 -29.25
N ALA A 46 -13.11 7.67 -29.85
CA ALA A 46 -13.41 8.93 -29.19
C ALA A 46 -14.88 8.96 -28.73
N ILE A 47 -15.18 9.75 -27.70
CA ILE A 47 -16.58 10.06 -27.37
C ILE A 47 -17.15 11.01 -28.44
N THR A 48 -18.41 10.86 -28.79
CA THR A 48 -19.08 11.75 -29.75
C THR A 48 -19.36 13.12 -29.13
N LEU A 49 -19.59 14.13 -29.98
CA LEU A 49 -19.98 15.47 -29.51
C LEU A 49 -21.31 15.44 -28.77
N GLU A 50 -22.27 14.64 -29.25
CA GLU A 50 -23.60 14.51 -28.64
C GLU A 50 -23.49 13.93 -27.22
N GLU A 51 -22.75 12.84 -27.04
CA GLU A 51 -22.50 12.25 -25.72
C GLU A 51 -21.75 13.21 -24.78
N ALA A 52 -20.76 13.95 -25.29
CA ALA A 52 -20.05 14.97 -24.50
C ALA A 52 -20.99 16.11 -24.06
N GLU A 53 -21.88 16.57 -24.94
CA GLU A 53 -22.89 17.60 -24.64
C GLU A 53 -23.93 17.10 -23.62
N GLU A 54 -24.38 15.85 -23.72
CA GLU A 54 -25.28 15.20 -22.75
C GLU A 54 -24.65 15.13 -21.35
N LEU A 55 -23.33 14.93 -21.28
CA LEU A 55 -22.55 14.96 -20.04
C LEU A 55 -22.20 16.39 -19.57
N GLY A 56 -22.63 17.43 -20.29
CA GLY A 56 -22.39 18.83 -19.96
C GLY A 56 -20.93 19.26 -20.10
N CYS A 57 -20.18 18.59 -20.97
CA CYS A 57 -18.76 18.83 -21.22
C CYS A 57 -18.55 19.46 -22.60
N GLN A 58 -17.55 20.34 -22.74
CA GLN A 58 -17.08 20.79 -24.04
C GLN A 58 -15.90 19.94 -24.51
N LEU A 59 -15.69 19.80 -25.82
CA LEU A 59 -14.60 18.96 -26.37
C LEU A 59 -13.21 19.30 -25.82
N HIS A 60 -12.93 20.57 -25.53
CA HIS A 60 -11.63 21.02 -25.01
C HIS A 60 -11.40 20.70 -23.52
N GLU A 61 -12.41 20.13 -22.84
CA GLU A 61 -12.36 19.74 -21.44
C GLU A 61 -12.31 18.22 -21.26
N ILE A 62 -12.25 17.49 -22.38
CA ILE A 62 -12.12 16.03 -22.41
C ILE A 62 -10.65 15.67 -22.27
N THR A 63 -10.37 14.74 -21.37
CA THR A 63 -9.05 14.14 -21.18
C THR A 63 -9.19 12.64 -21.43
N TYR A 64 -8.55 12.16 -22.50
CA TYR A 64 -8.49 10.74 -22.80
C TYR A 64 -7.32 10.10 -22.06
N VAL A 65 -7.60 8.99 -21.37
CA VAL A 65 -6.62 8.16 -20.69
C VAL A 65 -6.75 6.73 -21.19
N ASP A 66 -5.63 6.16 -21.62
CA ASP A 66 -5.55 4.79 -22.11
C ASP A 66 -6.50 4.47 -23.29
N THR A 67 -6.79 5.48 -24.12
CA THR A 67 -7.60 5.31 -25.34
C THR A 67 -7.43 6.52 -26.28
N ASN A 68 -7.97 6.39 -27.49
CA ASN A 68 -8.09 7.44 -28.51
C ASN A 68 -6.76 8.07 -28.99
N PHE A 69 -5.61 7.45 -28.71
CA PHE A 69 -4.30 8.05 -28.99
C PHE A 69 -4.14 9.44 -28.33
N GLY A 70 -4.82 9.65 -27.20
CA GLY A 70 -4.83 10.90 -26.46
C GLY A 70 -3.51 11.25 -25.76
N GLU A 71 -3.53 12.34 -25.00
CA GLU A 71 -2.37 12.83 -24.24
C GLU A 71 -1.78 11.75 -23.33
N PHE A 72 -2.63 11.01 -22.64
CA PHE A 72 -2.28 9.95 -21.69
C PHE A 72 -2.57 8.56 -22.26
N ASP A 73 -2.33 8.37 -23.55
CA ASP A 73 -2.36 7.07 -24.21
C ASP A 73 -0.94 6.70 -24.67
N HIS A 74 -0.63 5.40 -24.66
CA HIS A 74 0.66 4.84 -25.06
C HIS A 74 0.59 3.99 -26.34
N HIS A 75 -0.61 3.78 -26.90
CA HIS A 75 -0.84 2.94 -28.08
C HIS A 75 -0.33 3.52 -29.42
N GLN A 76 0.19 4.75 -29.45
CA GLN A 76 0.79 5.32 -30.66
C GLN A 76 2.12 4.62 -31.00
N ASP A 77 2.43 4.44 -32.29
CA ASP A 77 3.62 3.73 -32.79
C ASP A 77 4.96 4.14 -32.13
N GLU A 78 5.09 5.42 -31.75
CA GLU A 78 6.29 5.96 -31.11
C GLU A 78 6.37 5.60 -29.61
N ARG A 79 5.22 5.52 -28.93
CA ARG A 79 5.12 5.24 -27.48
C ARG A 79 4.98 3.75 -27.18
N ALA A 80 4.32 2.98 -28.05
CA ALA A 80 4.07 1.55 -27.88
C ALA A 80 5.35 0.68 -27.81
N LYS A 81 6.53 1.27 -28.13
CA LYS A 81 7.84 0.61 -28.02
C LYS A 81 8.61 1.01 -26.76
N LEU A 82 8.09 1.96 -25.99
CA LEU A 82 8.68 2.43 -24.75
C LEU A 82 8.04 1.68 -23.58
N ARG A 83 8.76 1.59 -22.46
CA ARG A 83 8.23 1.00 -21.22
C ARG A 83 7.37 2.02 -20.46
N VAL A 84 6.25 2.40 -21.05
CA VAL A 84 5.31 3.41 -20.52
C VAL A 84 3.87 2.96 -20.71
N CYS A 85 3.05 3.30 -19.73
CA CYS A 85 1.60 3.08 -19.68
C CYS A 85 0.89 4.43 -19.41
N ALA A 86 -0.43 4.52 -19.57
CA ALA A 86 -1.22 5.72 -19.29
C ALA A 86 -0.99 6.26 -17.87
N THR A 87 -0.89 5.36 -16.88
CA THR A 87 -0.62 5.70 -15.47
C THR A 87 0.73 6.39 -15.31
N SER A 88 1.76 5.91 -16.00
CA SER A 88 3.09 6.53 -15.98
C SER A 88 3.08 7.92 -16.62
N LEU A 89 2.36 8.10 -17.73
CA LEU A 89 2.21 9.38 -18.41
C LEU A 89 1.46 10.41 -17.54
N VAL A 90 0.37 9.99 -16.88
CA VAL A 90 -0.34 10.83 -15.92
C VAL A 90 0.56 11.18 -14.73
N PHE A 91 1.36 10.23 -14.23
CA PHE A 91 2.27 10.48 -13.12
C PHE A 91 3.36 11.51 -13.50
N ASP A 92 3.93 11.42 -14.70
CA ASP A 92 4.89 12.40 -15.20
C ASP A 92 4.26 13.79 -15.29
N HIS A 93 3.05 13.89 -15.86
CA HIS A 93 2.29 15.14 -15.89
C HIS A 93 2.01 15.69 -14.48
N LEU A 94 1.59 14.84 -13.54
CA LEU A 94 1.41 15.24 -12.13
C LEU A 94 2.70 15.78 -11.52
N CYS A 95 3.85 15.21 -11.86
CA CYS A 95 5.14 15.65 -11.37
C CYS A 95 5.61 16.97 -12.00
N GLU A 96 5.10 17.34 -13.18
CA GLU A 96 5.32 18.65 -13.79
C GLU A 96 4.45 19.72 -13.10
N VAL A 97 3.18 19.41 -12.85
CA VAL A 97 2.22 20.34 -12.22
C VAL A 97 2.48 20.47 -10.71
N TYR A 98 2.81 19.37 -10.05
CA TYR A 98 3.04 19.24 -8.61
C TYR A 98 4.39 18.56 -8.35
N PRO A 99 5.51 19.32 -8.37
CA PRO A 99 6.86 18.75 -8.24
C PRO A 99 7.10 17.91 -6.98
N ASP A 100 6.33 18.11 -5.90
CA ASP A 100 6.41 17.31 -4.67
C ASP A 100 6.03 15.84 -4.88
N LYS A 101 5.23 15.53 -5.91
CA LYS A 101 4.86 14.14 -6.26
C LYS A 101 6.05 13.31 -6.71
N LYS A 102 7.12 13.97 -7.19
CA LYS A 102 8.39 13.31 -7.52
C LYS A 102 9.04 12.64 -6.32
N ASP A 103 8.66 12.98 -5.08
CA ASP A 103 9.23 12.36 -3.88
C ASP A 103 8.26 11.40 -3.18
N ASP A 104 7.04 11.22 -3.71
CA ASP A 104 6.05 10.30 -3.15
C ASP A 104 6.40 8.84 -3.50
N LEU A 105 7.06 8.16 -2.56
CA LEU A 105 7.47 6.76 -2.71
C LEU A 105 6.29 5.79 -2.87
N ALA A 106 5.12 6.11 -2.30
CA ALA A 106 3.94 5.27 -2.42
C ALA A 106 3.36 5.36 -3.84
N LEU A 107 3.26 6.58 -4.41
CA LEU A 107 2.86 6.75 -5.81
C LEU A 107 3.83 6.08 -6.77
N LYS A 108 5.14 6.29 -6.59
CA LYS A 108 6.15 5.62 -7.43
C LYS A 108 6.01 4.10 -7.43
N SER A 109 5.72 3.51 -6.27
CA SER A 109 5.55 2.06 -6.15
C SER A 109 4.28 1.57 -6.87
N ILE A 110 3.20 2.36 -6.84
CA ILE A 110 1.96 2.04 -7.59
C ILE A 110 2.23 2.16 -9.08
N VAL A 111 2.77 3.29 -9.55
CA VAL A 111 3.04 3.55 -10.97
C VAL A 111 3.95 2.49 -11.57
N GLU A 112 5.03 2.12 -10.87
CA GLU A 112 5.93 1.06 -11.34
C GLU A 112 5.23 -0.30 -11.41
N MET A 113 4.42 -0.65 -10.41
CA MET A 113 3.66 -1.89 -10.42
C MET A 113 2.65 -1.93 -11.57
N VAL A 114 1.92 -0.83 -11.82
CA VAL A 114 0.97 -0.75 -12.94
C VAL A 114 1.70 -0.90 -14.27
N ASN A 115 2.81 -0.18 -14.46
CA ASN A 115 3.62 -0.27 -15.67
C ASN A 115 4.19 -1.68 -15.90
N THR A 116 4.62 -2.37 -14.83
CA THR A 116 5.04 -3.78 -14.90
C THR A 116 3.91 -4.68 -15.40
N ILE A 117 2.69 -4.53 -14.88
CA ILE A 117 1.54 -5.36 -15.30
C ILE A 117 1.13 -5.05 -16.74
N ASP A 118 1.07 -3.78 -17.11
CA ASP A 118 0.73 -3.35 -18.48
C ASP A 118 1.71 -3.91 -19.52
N HIS A 119 2.97 -4.11 -19.12
CA HIS A 119 4.01 -4.71 -19.97
C HIS A 119 4.11 -6.23 -19.83
N PHE A 120 3.17 -6.87 -19.12
CA PHE A 120 3.12 -8.31 -18.86
C PHE A 120 4.43 -8.85 -18.25
N GLU A 121 5.14 -8.03 -17.46
CA GLU A 121 6.44 -8.38 -16.88
C GLU A 121 6.31 -9.34 -15.68
N GLU A 122 5.11 -9.48 -15.12
CA GLU A 122 4.81 -10.44 -14.06
C GLU A 122 5.05 -11.89 -14.45
N ILE A 123 5.11 -12.20 -15.76
CA ILE A 123 5.49 -13.54 -16.25
C ILE A 123 6.89 -13.97 -15.78
N TYR A 124 7.76 -13.00 -15.44
CA TYR A 124 9.10 -13.27 -14.94
C TYR A 124 9.16 -13.46 -13.43
N TRP A 125 8.04 -13.37 -12.71
CA TRP A 125 8.04 -13.57 -11.26
C TRP A 125 8.25 -15.03 -10.86
N PRO A 126 8.84 -15.30 -9.68
CA PRO A 126 9.06 -16.66 -9.20
C PRO A 126 7.76 -17.43 -8.99
N GLU A 127 7.77 -18.73 -9.32
CA GLU A 127 6.60 -19.62 -9.18
C GLU A 127 5.37 -19.09 -9.95
N PRO A 128 5.47 -18.84 -11.27
CA PRO A 128 4.44 -18.12 -12.04
C PRO A 128 3.06 -18.79 -12.05
N ALA A 129 2.99 -20.09 -11.76
CA ALA A 129 1.74 -20.85 -11.65
C ALA A 129 1.10 -20.79 -10.24
N ALA A 130 1.65 -20.02 -9.31
CA ALA A 130 1.14 -19.97 -7.94
C ALA A 130 -0.18 -19.17 -7.87
N GLU A 131 -1.24 -19.82 -7.40
CA GLU A 131 -2.59 -19.23 -7.24
C GLU A 131 -2.62 -17.95 -6.39
N ARG A 132 -1.60 -17.71 -5.56
CA ARG A 132 -1.47 -16.46 -4.78
C ARG A 132 -1.46 -15.19 -5.66
N TYR A 133 -1.06 -15.31 -6.93
CA TYR A 133 -1.08 -14.20 -7.87
C TYR A 133 -2.51 -13.77 -8.21
N LEU A 134 -3.49 -14.69 -8.18
CA LEU A 134 -4.92 -14.39 -8.35
C LEU A 134 -5.51 -13.49 -7.26
N PHE A 135 -4.78 -13.26 -6.16
CA PHE A 135 -5.17 -12.35 -5.09
C PHE A 135 -4.57 -10.93 -5.27
N MET A 136 -3.88 -10.67 -6.38
CA MET A 136 -3.33 -9.35 -6.71
C MET A 136 -4.38 -8.44 -7.34
N ILE A 137 -4.16 -7.13 -7.25
CA ILE A 137 -5.16 -6.14 -7.62
C ILE A 137 -5.64 -6.25 -9.07
N HIS A 138 -4.75 -6.48 -10.05
CA HIS A 138 -5.14 -6.64 -11.47
C HIS A 138 -5.99 -7.90 -11.69
N GLU A 139 -5.63 -9.01 -11.05
CA GLU A 139 -6.42 -10.25 -11.08
C GLU A 139 -7.79 -10.08 -10.39
N LEU A 140 -7.86 -9.30 -9.31
CA LEU A 140 -9.13 -9.00 -8.65
C LEU A 140 -10.02 -8.07 -9.48
N ILE A 141 -9.42 -7.11 -10.19
CA ILE A 141 -10.14 -6.23 -11.13
C ILE A 141 -10.70 -7.07 -12.27
N HIS A 142 -9.89 -7.91 -12.91
CA HIS A 142 -10.36 -8.83 -13.94
C HIS A 142 -11.42 -9.81 -13.38
N GLY A 143 -11.21 -10.31 -12.17
CA GLY A 143 -12.15 -11.16 -11.44
C GLY A 143 -13.53 -10.53 -11.23
N HIS A 144 -13.58 -9.19 -11.09
CA HIS A 144 -14.82 -8.44 -10.89
C HIS A 144 -15.76 -8.53 -12.09
N GLU A 145 -15.23 -8.71 -13.31
CA GLU A 145 -16.01 -8.94 -14.55
C GLU A 145 -16.90 -10.19 -14.48
N PHE A 146 -16.52 -11.16 -13.64
CA PHE A 146 -17.24 -12.43 -13.49
C PHE A 146 -18.24 -12.43 -12.32
N THR A 147 -18.49 -11.28 -11.69
CA THR A 147 -19.33 -11.19 -10.49
C THR A 147 -20.44 -10.16 -10.66
N ASP A 148 -21.63 -10.44 -10.14
CA ASP A 148 -22.76 -9.50 -10.21
C ASP A 148 -22.92 -8.66 -8.93
N PRO A 149 -23.33 -7.38 -9.06
CA PRO A 149 -23.54 -6.63 -10.30
C PRO A 149 -22.23 -6.10 -10.89
N HIS A 150 -22.05 -6.24 -12.21
CA HIS A 150 -20.89 -5.71 -12.93
C HIS A 150 -21.27 -4.75 -14.07
N ASN A 151 -20.55 -3.63 -14.13
CA ASN A 151 -20.44 -2.67 -15.22
C ASN A 151 -19.16 -1.84 -15.07
N ASP A 152 -18.82 -1.02 -16.06
CA ASP A 152 -17.60 -0.20 -16.08
C ASP A 152 -17.46 0.72 -14.87
N ASP A 153 -18.55 1.40 -14.48
CA ASP A 153 -18.56 2.26 -13.29
C ASP A 153 -18.23 1.49 -12.01
N SER A 154 -18.81 0.31 -11.84
CA SER A 154 -18.58 -0.55 -10.68
C SER A 154 -17.13 -1.05 -10.63
N GLN A 155 -16.55 -1.40 -11.78
CA GLN A 155 -15.16 -1.84 -11.90
C GLN A 155 -14.19 -0.69 -11.61
N MET A 156 -14.44 0.48 -12.19
CA MET A 156 -13.68 1.71 -11.93
C MET A 156 -13.71 2.08 -10.43
N HIS A 157 -14.89 2.02 -9.81
CA HIS A 157 -15.03 2.32 -8.38
C HIS A 157 -14.31 1.29 -7.48
N PHE A 158 -14.43 0.00 -7.80
CA PHE A 158 -13.72 -1.06 -7.10
C PHE A 158 -12.21 -0.85 -7.17
N GLY A 159 -11.69 -0.59 -8.38
CA GLY A 159 -10.29 -0.28 -8.62
C GLY A 159 -9.79 0.93 -7.82
N PHE A 160 -10.55 2.04 -7.79
CA PHE A 160 -10.21 3.21 -6.97
C PHE A 160 -10.12 2.87 -5.49
N GLN A 161 -11.06 2.09 -4.97
CA GLN A 161 -11.04 1.68 -3.57
C GLN A 161 -9.81 0.82 -3.26
N CYS A 162 -9.46 -0.10 -4.16
CA CYS A 162 -8.25 -0.90 -4.05
C CYS A 162 -6.99 -0.02 -4.05
N LEU A 163 -6.87 0.93 -4.98
CA LEU A 163 -5.72 1.84 -5.07
C LEU A 163 -5.60 2.76 -3.85
N ASP A 164 -6.71 3.25 -3.30
CA ASP A 164 -6.73 4.01 -2.05
C ASP A 164 -6.14 3.21 -0.88
N ASN A 165 -6.54 1.94 -0.76
CA ASN A 165 -6.04 1.04 0.27
C ASN A 165 -4.56 0.68 0.05
N VAL A 166 -4.14 0.48 -1.19
CA VAL A 166 -2.75 0.23 -1.56
C VAL A 166 -1.88 1.45 -1.24
N TYR A 167 -2.31 2.66 -1.62
CA TYR A 167 -1.60 3.90 -1.32
C TYR A 167 -1.44 4.12 0.19
N ALA A 168 -2.52 3.93 0.96
CA ALA A 168 -2.45 4.03 2.42
C ALA A 168 -1.48 3.01 3.04
N SER A 169 -1.51 1.77 2.54
CA SER A 169 -0.64 0.68 3.01
C SER A 169 0.83 0.93 2.66
N LEU A 170 1.11 1.38 1.44
CA LEU A 170 2.46 1.73 1.00
C LEU A 170 3.01 2.94 1.78
N GLY A 171 2.17 3.92 2.09
CA GLY A 171 2.55 5.04 2.96
C GLY A 171 2.98 4.58 4.36
N GLN A 172 2.24 3.63 4.97
CA GLN A 172 2.66 3.04 6.24
C GLN A 172 3.93 2.20 6.11
N TYR A 173 4.04 1.43 5.02
CA TYR A 173 5.19 0.57 4.73
C TYR A 173 6.49 1.37 4.58
N HIS A 174 6.51 2.40 3.74
CA HIS A 174 7.70 3.24 3.51
C HIS A 174 8.12 3.98 4.77
N LYS A 175 7.15 4.48 5.55
CA LYS A 175 7.42 5.05 6.86
C LYS A 175 7.98 4.02 7.85
N ALA A 176 7.49 2.78 7.81
CA ALA A 176 8.02 1.70 8.62
C ALA A 176 9.47 1.37 8.23
N MET A 177 9.76 1.32 6.93
CA MET A 177 11.12 1.16 6.39
C MET A 177 12.06 2.22 6.94
N GLU A 178 11.71 3.50 6.81
CA GLU A 178 12.52 4.61 7.34
C GLU A 178 12.79 4.45 8.84
N ILE A 179 11.75 4.13 9.63
CA ILE A 179 11.86 3.95 11.08
C ILE A 179 12.80 2.79 11.44
N VAL A 180 12.66 1.65 10.77
CA VAL A 180 13.52 0.47 11.02
C VAL A 180 14.98 0.81 10.76
N HIS A 181 15.29 1.52 9.68
CA HIS A 181 16.66 1.88 9.31
C HIS A 181 17.28 2.97 10.21
N THR A 182 16.48 3.95 10.63
CA THR A 182 17.02 5.17 11.29
C THR A 182 16.85 5.21 12.80
N LYS A 183 15.88 4.47 13.36
CA LYS A 183 15.51 4.53 14.78
C LYS A 183 15.64 3.19 15.50
N GLY A 184 16.03 2.14 14.79
CA GLY A 184 16.23 0.80 15.33
C GLY A 184 17.41 0.71 16.29
N GLN A 185 17.18 0.15 17.47
CA GLN A 185 18.25 -0.27 18.38
C GLN A 185 18.48 -1.77 18.22
N GLU A 186 19.61 -2.16 17.63
CA GLU A 186 19.98 -3.56 17.46
C GLU A 186 20.57 -4.16 18.74
N VAL A 187 20.26 -5.44 18.99
CA VAL A 187 20.84 -6.27 20.06
C VAL A 187 21.18 -7.64 19.50
N GLN A 188 22.38 -8.16 19.79
CA GLN A 188 22.77 -9.49 19.36
C GLN A 188 22.27 -10.53 20.36
N LEU A 189 21.48 -11.51 19.91
CA LEU A 189 21.06 -12.67 20.70
C LEU A 189 21.68 -13.95 20.10
N LYS A 190 21.67 -15.04 20.85
CA LYS A 190 22.09 -16.37 20.37
C LYS A 190 21.33 -16.83 19.13
N ALA A 191 20.02 -16.54 19.09
CA ALA A 191 19.13 -16.92 17.98
C ALA A 191 19.17 -15.93 16.80
N GLY A 192 20.00 -14.88 16.85
CA GLY A 192 20.12 -13.86 15.81
C GLY A 192 19.92 -12.44 16.33
N LYS A 193 19.87 -11.46 15.41
CA LYS A 193 19.68 -10.05 15.77
C LYS A 193 18.26 -9.77 16.25
N ALA A 194 18.14 -8.98 17.30
CA ALA A 194 16.90 -8.37 17.74
C ALA A 194 16.87 -6.88 17.42
N LEU A 195 15.68 -6.33 17.22
CA LEU A 195 15.46 -4.91 16.96
C LEU A 195 14.46 -4.33 17.97
N LEU A 196 14.82 -3.25 18.64
CA LEU A 196 13.94 -2.50 19.53
C LEU A 196 13.58 -1.15 18.90
N LEU A 197 12.29 -0.80 18.95
CA LEU A 197 11.73 0.38 18.30
C LEU A 197 10.75 1.13 19.20
N ASN A 198 10.89 2.46 19.26
CA ASN A 198 9.91 3.34 19.89
C ASN A 198 9.08 4.05 18.82
N THR A 199 7.90 3.53 18.50
CA THR A 199 7.09 4.02 17.38
C THR A 199 5.61 3.68 17.52
N ARG A 200 4.74 4.45 16.85
CA ARG A 200 3.30 4.18 16.70
C ARG A 200 2.98 3.22 15.55
N ASN A 201 3.92 3.03 14.63
CA ASN A 201 3.73 2.24 13.41
C ASN A 201 3.96 0.75 13.68
N ASP A 202 2.89 -0.05 13.65
CA ASP A 202 2.94 -1.49 13.95
C ASP A 202 3.57 -2.32 12.83
N ASP A 203 3.55 -1.81 11.59
CA ASP A 203 4.09 -2.53 10.41
C ASP A 203 5.60 -2.76 10.52
N THR A 204 6.28 -1.93 11.32
CA THR A 204 7.70 -2.08 11.64
C THR A 204 8.05 -3.47 12.17
N ILE A 205 7.15 -4.12 12.92
CA ILE A 205 7.39 -5.47 13.46
C ILE A 205 7.48 -6.49 12.33
N LYS A 206 6.45 -6.57 11.48
CA LYS A 206 6.40 -7.55 10.39
C LYS A 206 7.50 -7.28 9.36
N LEU A 207 7.76 -6.01 9.09
CA LEU A 207 8.82 -5.60 8.18
C LEU A 207 10.20 -6.00 8.68
N ALA A 208 10.55 -5.67 9.93
CA ALA A 208 11.84 -6.05 10.50
C ALA A 208 12.03 -7.58 10.52
N GLN A 209 10.97 -8.35 10.81
CA GLN A 209 11.04 -9.82 10.70
C GLN A 209 11.37 -10.30 9.27
N ARG A 210 10.79 -9.66 8.22
CA ARG A 210 11.13 -9.93 6.82
C ARG A 210 12.57 -9.54 6.48
N MET A 211 13.12 -8.52 7.13
CA MET A 211 14.51 -8.07 6.94
C MET A 211 15.55 -8.94 7.67
N GLY A 212 15.12 -9.96 8.42
CA GLY A 212 16.06 -10.91 9.03
C GLY A 212 16.04 -10.95 10.55
N TYR A 213 15.47 -9.95 11.24
CA TYR A 213 15.55 -9.87 12.71
C TYR A 213 14.80 -11.03 13.38
N ALA A 214 15.49 -11.80 14.22
CA ALA A 214 14.97 -12.96 14.93
C ALA A 214 13.90 -12.57 15.97
N LEU A 215 14.00 -11.38 16.55
CA LEU A 215 13.07 -10.85 17.53
C LEU A 215 12.89 -9.34 17.34
N VAL A 216 11.66 -8.84 17.44
CA VAL A 216 11.37 -7.41 17.35
C VAL A 216 10.55 -6.97 18.54
N VAL A 217 11.01 -5.92 19.22
CA VAL A 217 10.29 -5.21 20.28
C VAL A 217 9.84 -3.87 19.73
N ARG A 218 8.57 -3.55 19.93
CA ARG A 218 8.03 -2.23 19.60
C ARG A 218 7.26 -1.69 20.78
N LYS A 219 7.64 -0.51 21.26
CA LYS A 219 6.90 0.26 22.27
C LYS A 219 6.18 1.43 21.59
N ASP A 220 4.90 1.59 21.89
CA ASP A 220 4.11 2.75 21.47
C ASP A 220 4.39 3.94 22.38
N PRO A 221 4.94 5.07 21.90
CA PRO A 221 5.25 6.22 22.76
C PRO A 221 4.00 6.95 23.26
N LYS A 222 2.84 6.76 22.62
CA LYS A 222 1.56 7.39 23.02
C LYS A 222 0.76 6.50 23.96
N LEU A 223 0.67 5.20 23.65
CA LEU A 223 -0.13 4.26 24.44
C LEU A 223 0.68 3.52 25.51
N GLY A 224 2.01 3.54 25.44
CA GLY A 224 2.92 2.81 26.35
C GLY A 224 3.00 1.30 26.09
N HIS A 225 2.08 0.76 25.30
CA HIS A 225 1.98 -0.66 24.92
C HIS A 225 3.28 -1.20 24.32
N ILE A 226 3.64 -2.43 24.69
CA ILE A 226 4.82 -3.14 24.18
C ILE A 226 4.38 -4.39 23.42
N ARG A 227 4.96 -4.61 22.25
CA ARG A 227 4.78 -5.86 21.48
C ARG A 227 6.15 -6.47 21.24
N ILE A 228 6.29 -7.74 21.57
CA ILE A 228 7.50 -8.53 21.35
C ILE A 228 7.12 -9.71 20.47
N LYS A 229 7.69 -9.78 19.28
CA LYS A 229 7.45 -10.88 18.34
C LYS A 229 8.75 -11.51 17.90
N ALA A 230 8.86 -12.81 18.12
CA ALA A 230 9.89 -13.64 17.53
C ALA A 230 9.48 -14.04 16.11
N ARG A 231 10.46 -14.17 15.23
CA ARG A 231 10.24 -14.79 13.92
C ARG A 231 9.76 -16.24 14.12
N PRO A 232 8.81 -16.74 13.30
CA PRO A 232 8.31 -18.10 13.44
C PRO A 232 9.40 -19.18 13.41
N ASP A 233 10.41 -18.97 12.56
CA ASP A 233 11.53 -19.88 12.30
C ASP A 233 12.76 -19.63 13.20
N ALA A 234 12.77 -18.58 14.03
CA ALA A 234 13.87 -18.35 14.96
C ALA A 234 13.87 -19.40 16.09
N ASP A 235 15.05 -19.91 16.44
CA ASP A 235 15.24 -20.85 17.55
C ASP A 235 15.19 -20.15 18.91
N LEU A 236 14.04 -19.57 19.23
CA LEU A 236 13.77 -18.92 20.51
C LEU A 236 12.27 -18.99 20.86
N ILE A 237 11.96 -19.12 22.15
CA ILE A 237 10.59 -19.07 22.69
C ILE A 237 10.51 -17.97 23.75
N LEU A 238 9.40 -17.24 23.79
CA LEU A 238 9.25 -16.07 24.66
C LEU A 238 8.79 -16.40 26.09
N LYS A 239 8.59 -17.68 26.43
CA LYS A 239 8.12 -18.09 27.76
C LYS A 239 9.04 -17.62 28.89
N PRO A 240 10.38 -17.81 28.83
CA PRO A 240 11.26 -17.37 29.90
C PRO A 240 11.23 -15.85 30.10
N LEU A 241 11.14 -15.09 28.99
CA LEU A 241 10.98 -13.64 29.05
C LEU A 241 9.65 -13.23 29.69
N TYR A 242 8.55 -13.89 29.32
CA TYR A 242 7.24 -13.64 29.93
C TYR A 242 7.27 -13.84 31.44
N GLU A 243 7.77 -14.99 31.89
CA GLU A 243 7.87 -15.34 33.31
C GLU A 243 8.70 -14.31 34.07
N LYS A 244 9.84 -13.89 33.51
CA LYS A 244 10.69 -12.85 34.09
C LYS A 244 9.97 -11.49 34.17
N ILE A 245 9.27 -11.08 33.11
CA ILE A 245 8.46 -9.85 33.10
C ILE A 245 7.41 -9.90 34.21
N GLN A 246 6.70 -11.03 34.40
CA GLN A 246 5.69 -11.16 35.46
C GLN A 246 6.25 -10.99 36.87
N THR A 247 7.56 -11.22 37.09
CA THR A 247 8.20 -10.99 38.40
C THR A 247 8.53 -9.52 38.70
N ILE A 248 8.56 -8.64 37.69
CA ILE A 248 8.99 -7.24 37.84
C ILE A 248 7.92 -6.23 37.42
N ASP A 249 7.00 -6.64 36.53
CA ASP A 249 5.90 -5.84 36.05
C ASP A 249 4.58 -6.42 36.56
N HIS A 250 4.07 -5.80 37.62
CA HIS A 250 2.81 -6.16 38.26
C HIS A 250 1.63 -5.31 37.78
N ASP A 251 1.87 -4.30 36.94
CA ASP A 251 0.86 -3.34 36.49
C ASP A 251 0.39 -3.64 35.06
N GLY A 252 1.32 -4.00 34.19
CA GLY A 252 1.08 -4.22 32.77
C GLY A 252 0.22 -5.46 32.50
N THR A 253 -0.78 -5.33 31.63
CA THR A 253 -1.58 -6.47 31.18
C THR A 253 -0.86 -7.20 30.05
N TRP A 254 -0.11 -8.26 30.38
CA TRP A 254 0.63 -9.07 29.42
C TRP A 254 -0.14 -10.31 28.98
N PHE A 255 -0.05 -10.60 27.69
CA PHE A 255 -0.58 -11.82 27.07
C PHE A 255 0.54 -12.57 26.35
N TYR A 256 0.73 -13.82 26.74
CA TYR A 256 1.62 -14.77 26.07
C TYR A 256 0.82 -15.64 25.11
N HIS A 257 1.15 -15.57 23.82
CA HIS A 257 0.47 -16.36 22.80
C HIS A 257 0.94 -17.81 22.82
N GLY A 258 0.02 -18.77 22.64
CA GLY A 258 0.30 -20.21 22.71
C GLY A 258 1.32 -20.74 21.70
N SER A 259 1.62 -19.99 20.62
CA SER A 259 2.72 -20.34 19.70
C SER A 259 4.11 -20.18 20.32
N GLY A 260 4.20 -19.47 21.45
CA GLY A 260 5.47 -19.14 22.10
C GLY A 260 6.29 -18.05 21.42
N LYS A 261 5.79 -17.46 20.33
CA LYS A 261 6.52 -16.45 19.53
C LYS A 261 6.04 -15.01 19.73
N MET A 262 5.06 -14.78 20.61
CA MET A 262 4.47 -13.45 20.76
C MET A 262 4.13 -13.12 22.21
N LEU A 263 4.58 -11.95 22.66
CA LEU A 263 4.16 -11.28 23.90
C LEU A 263 3.53 -9.95 23.55
N LEU A 264 2.32 -9.74 24.05
CA LEU A 264 1.55 -8.52 23.82
C LEU A 264 1.24 -7.87 25.16
N ASN A 265 1.63 -6.61 25.29
CA ASN A 265 1.13 -5.71 26.31
C ASN A 265 0.28 -4.65 25.61
N GLY A 266 -1.05 -4.86 25.63
CA GLY A 266 -2.00 -4.02 24.91
C GLY A 266 -2.41 -4.55 23.53
N SER A 267 -3.66 -4.26 23.17
CA SER A 267 -4.38 -4.69 21.98
C SER A 267 -5.46 -3.67 21.69
N GLN A 268 -5.75 -3.43 20.42
CA GLN A 268 -6.91 -2.61 20.04
C GLN A 268 -8.25 -3.30 20.35
N LYS A 269 -8.23 -4.62 20.60
CA LYS A 269 -9.43 -5.43 20.85
C LYS A 269 -9.90 -5.41 22.30
N THR A 270 -9.16 -4.80 23.22
CA THR A 270 -9.45 -4.85 24.66
C THR A 270 -9.23 -3.49 25.31
N HIS A 271 -10.30 -2.89 25.82
CA HIS A 271 -10.28 -1.49 26.29
C HIS A 271 -9.73 -1.27 27.70
N ASN A 272 -9.59 -2.32 28.51
CA ASN A 272 -9.17 -2.23 29.92
C ASN A 272 -7.71 -2.64 30.15
N GLN A 273 -6.90 -2.71 29.09
CA GLN A 273 -5.51 -3.13 29.21
C GLN A 273 -4.63 -1.99 29.74
N LYS A 274 -3.71 -2.37 30.64
CA LYS A 274 -2.75 -1.44 31.22
C LYS A 274 -1.39 -1.55 30.50
N PRO A 275 -0.83 -0.44 30.01
CA PRO A 275 0.51 -0.47 29.45
C PRO A 275 1.54 -0.84 30.52
N SER A 276 2.56 -1.58 30.10
CA SER A 276 3.70 -1.93 30.93
C SER A 276 4.52 -0.67 31.25
N PRO A 277 4.93 -0.50 32.53
CA PRO A 277 5.83 0.58 32.92
C PRO A 277 7.25 0.38 32.37
N LEU A 278 7.60 -0.82 31.86
CA LEU A 278 8.93 -1.11 31.35
C LEU A 278 9.27 -0.21 30.15
N ASN A 279 10.45 0.41 30.17
CA ASN A 279 10.99 1.11 29.01
C ASN A 279 11.80 0.16 28.11
N LEU A 280 12.23 0.63 26.93
CA LEU A 280 12.95 -0.21 25.97
C LEU A 280 14.31 -0.68 26.50
N ASP A 281 15.01 0.13 27.30
CA ASP A 281 16.31 -0.27 27.88
C ASP A 281 16.15 -1.40 28.89
N GLN A 282 15.10 -1.35 29.73
CA GLN A 282 14.76 -2.44 30.63
C GLN A 282 14.43 -3.71 29.86
N VAL A 283 13.64 -3.61 28.78
CA VAL A 283 13.35 -4.77 27.93
C VAL A 283 14.63 -5.30 27.27
N LYS A 284 15.52 -4.43 26.80
CA LYS A 284 16.82 -4.82 26.23
C LYS A 284 17.64 -5.64 27.22
N ILE A 285 17.78 -5.18 28.47
CA ILE A 285 18.52 -5.90 29.52
C ILE A 285 17.95 -7.30 29.70
N LEU A 286 16.63 -7.44 29.79
CA LEU A 286 15.98 -8.76 29.92
C LEU A 286 16.25 -9.67 28.72
N LEU A 287 16.30 -9.12 27.50
CA LEU A 287 16.63 -9.89 26.30
C LEU A 287 18.07 -10.40 26.34
N GLU A 288 19.02 -9.56 26.74
CA GLU A 288 20.43 -9.92 26.86
C GLU A 288 20.66 -10.97 27.97
N GLU A 289 19.98 -10.83 29.12
CA GLU A 289 20.06 -11.80 30.23
C GLU A 289 19.52 -13.19 29.85
N ILE A 290 18.44 -13.24 29.06
CA ILE A 290 17.71 -14.48 28.78
C ILE A 290 18.20 -15.15 27.49
N TYR A 291 18.55 -14.36 26.46
CA TYR A 291 18.87 -14.85 25.12
C TYR A 291 20.24 -14.43 24.59
N GLY A 292 21.02 -13.63 25.34
CA GLY A 292 22.41 -13.32 25.04
C GLY A 292 23.34 -14.52 25.20
#